data_AF-A0A7K9URR7-F1
#
_entry.id   AF-A0A7K9URR7-F1
#
_cell.length_a   1.000
_cell.length_b   1.000
_cell.length_c   1.000
_cell.angle_alpha   90.00
_cell.angle_beta   90.00
_cell.angle_gamma   90.00
#
_symmetry.space_group_name_H-M   'P 1'
#
loop_
_entity.id
_entity.type
_entity.pdbx_description
1 polymer ?
#
loop_
_entity_poly.entity_id
_entity_poly.type
_entity_poly.pdbx_seq_one_letter_code
_entity_poly.pdbx_strand_id
1 'polypeptide(L)'
;MHPLGLCNSNDEEDLYEYGWVGVVKLEQPELEPKPCLTVLGKAKRAVQRGATAVIFDVSENPDAIDQLNQGLEDPLKRPVVYVKGADAVKLMNIVNKQKVARARIQHRPPR
;
A
#
# COMPACT_ATOMS: atom_id res chain seq x y z
N MET A 1 -6.35 4.57 -2.14
CA MET A 1 -6.19 4.16 -3.55
C MET A 1 -6.75 2.76 -3.73
N HIS A 2 -7.43 2.52 -4.85
CA HIS A 2 -7.89 1.16 -5.17
C HIS A 2 -6.68 0.29 -5.61
N PRO A 3 -6.60 -1.01 -5.24
CA PRO A 3 -5.52 -1.89 -5.67
C PRO A 3 -5.31 -1.91 -7.19
N LEU A 4 -6.39 -1.86 -7.97
CA LEU A 4 -6.34 -1.82 -9.43
C LEU A 4 -5.83 -0.48 -10.00
N GLY A 5 -5.88 0.61 -9.22
CA GLY A 5 -5.36 1.92 -9.63
C GLY A 5 -3.83 1.93 -9.80
N LEU A 6 -3.15 0.90 -9.31
CA LEU A 6 -1.71 0.68 -9.48
C LEU A 6 -1.37 -0.22 -10.67
N CYS A 7 -2.38 -0.76 -11.37
CA CYS A 7 -2.16 -1.64 -12.52
C CYS A 7 -1.99 -0.90 -13.84
N ASN A 8 -2.40 0.38 -13.92
CA ASN A 8 -2.46 1.08 -15.19
C ASN A 8 -1.06 1.48 -15.68
N SER A 9 -0.75 1.16 -16.94
CA SER A 9 0.52 1.45 -17.61
C SER A 9 0.54 2.81 -18.30
N ASN A 10 -0.59 3.49 -18.43
CA ASN A 10 -0.59 4.88 -18.90
C ASN A 10 0.08 5.76 -17.85
N ASP A 11 1.32 6.15 -18.15
CA ASP A 11 2.15 7.06 -17.35
C ASP A 11 1.68 8.53 -17.45
N GLU A 12 0.63 8.83 -18.23
CA GLU A 12 0.14 10.20 -18.48
C GLU A 12 -0.72 10.81 -17.36
N GLU A 13 -0.97 10.09 -16.27
CA GLU A 13 -1.69 10.64 -15.13
C GLU A 13 -0.89 10.39 -13.84
N ASP A 14 0.08 11.27 -13.62
CA ASP A 14 0.56 11.61 -12.28
C ASP A 14 -0.61 12.23 -11.50
N LEU A 15 -1.55 11.37 -11.09
CA LEU A 15 -2.80 11.72 -10.40
C LEU A 15 -2.56 12.48 -9.09
N TYR A 16 -1.31 12.52 -8.59
CA TYR A 16 -0.94 13.08 -7.30
C TYR A 16 0.40 13.81 -7.37
N GLU A 17 0.49 14.95 -6.67
CA GLU A 17 1.77 15.61 -6.40
C GLU A 17 2.72 14.70 -5.62
N TYR A 18 4.02 14.75 -5.95
CA TYR A 18 5.05 13.97 -5.27
C TYR A 18 4.98 14.09 -3.73
N GLY A 19 5.20 12.97 -3.04
CA GLY A 19 5.28 12.95 -1.57
C GLY A 19 3.99 12.49 -0.88
N TRP A 20 3.03 11.95 -1.62
CA TRP A 20 1.81 11.36 -1.07
C TRP A 20 2.09 10.02 -0.35
N VAL A 21 1.18 9.61 0.54
CA VAL A 21 1.21 8.30 1.22
C VAL A 21 0.06 7.46 0.68
N GLY A 22 0.39 6.32 0.08
CA GLY A 22 -0.60 5.40 -0.45
C GLY A 22 -1.21 4.54 0.64
N VAL A 23 -2.54 4.48 0.70
CA VAL A 23 -3.26 3.48 1.50
C VAL A 23 -4.02 2.57 0.55
N VAL A 24 -3.78 1.27 0.65
CA VAL A 24 -4.36 0.23 -0.19
C VAL A 24 -4.94 -0.85 0.71
N LYS A 25 -6.26 -1.06 0.66
CA LYS A 25 -6.89 -2.23 1.25
C LYS A 25 -6.83 -3.36 0.26
N LEU A 26 -6.20 -4.48 0.63
CA LEU A 26 -6.19 -5.67 -0.21
C LEU A 26 -7.55 -6.37 -0.12
N GLU A 27 -7.97 -6.92 -1.25
CA GLU A 27 -9.14 -7.78 -1.32
C GLU A 27 -8.75 -9.23 -1.05
N GLN A 28 -9.75 -10.06 -0.76
CA GLN A 28 -9.58 -11.50 -0.64
C GLN A 28 -8.98 -12.07 -1.95
N PRO A 29 -7.99 -12.99 -1.89
CA PRO A 29 -7.36 -13.56 -3.08
C PRO A 29 -8.35 -14.14 -4.10
N GLU A 30 -9.49 -14.66 -3.64
CA GLU A 30 -10.55 -15.24 -4.47
C GLU A 30 -11.28 -14.20 -5.31
N LEU A 31 -11.34 -12.95 -4.85
CA LEU A 31 -11.95 -11.83 -5.56
C LEU A 31 -11.01 -11.20 -6.59
N GLU A 32 -9.69 -11.39 -6.43
CA GLU A 32 -8.65 -10.96 -7.38
C GLU A 32 -7.72 -12.15 -7.73
N PRO A 33 -8.22 -13.20 -8.41
CA PRO A 33 -7.47 -14.44 -8.63
C PRO A 33 -6.31 -14.29 -9.63
N LYS A 34 -6.31 -13.22 -10.42
CA LYS A 34 -5.25 -12.87 -11.38
C LYS A 34 -4.87 -11.41 -11.19
N PRO A 35 -4.13 -11.08 -10.11
CA PRO A 35 -3.72 -9.71 -9.86
C PRO A 35 -2.74 -9.25 -10.95
N CYS A 36 -2.87 -8.00 -11.38
CA CYS A 36 -2.01 -7.40 -12.41
C CYS A 36 -0.52 -7.34 -12.02
N LEU A 37 -0.26 -7.26 -10.71
CA LEU A 37 1.04 -7.10 -10.07
C LEU A 37 0.97 -7.79 -8.71
N THR A 38 2.10 -8.34 -8.25
CA THR A 38 2.24 -8.80 -6.86
C THR A 38 2.05 -7.64 -5.88
N VAL A 39 1.82 -7.91 -4.60
CA VAL A 39 1.68 -6.84 -3.58
C VAL A 39 2.95 -5.97 -3.54
N LEU A 40 4.13 -6.60 -3.60
CA LEU A 40 5.40 -5.89 -3.72
C LEU A 40 5.50 -5.08 -5.03
N GLY A 41 5.02 -5.62 -6.16
CA GLY A 41 4.96 -4.91 -7.44
C GLY A 41 4.07 -3.66 -7.37
N LYS A 42 2.90 -3.76 -6.73
CA LYS A 42 2.00 -2.62 -6.45
C LYS A 42 2.73 -1.55 -5.62
N ALA A 43 3.52 -1.95 -4.62
CA ALA A 43 4.34 -1.04 -3.83
C ALA A 43 5.43 -0.33 -4.67
N LYS A 44 6.17 -1.08 -5.50
CA LYS A 44 7.19 -0.54 -6.41
C LYS A 44 6.57 0.49 -7.36
N ARG A 45 5.41 0.18 -7.95
CA ARG A 45 4.68 1.09 -8.85
C ARG A 45 4.20 2.35 -8.14
N ALA A 46 3.69 2.25 -6.90
CA ALA A 46 3.28 3.42 -6.12
C ALA A 46 4.47 4.37 -5.86
N VAL A 47 5.64 3.82 -5.51
CA VAL A 47 6.86 4.61 -5.29
C VAL A 47 7.36 5.25 -6.57
N GLN A 48 7.32 4.54 -7.70
CA GLN A 48 7.64 5.10 -9.02
C GLN A 48 6.73 6.30 -9.37
N ARG A 49 5.46 6.26 -8.95
CA ARG A 49 4.47 7.35 -9.11
C ARG A 49 4.52 8.39 -8.00
N GLY A 50 5.65 8.52 -7.29
CA GLY A 50 5.89 9.61 -6.34
C GLY A 50 5.42 9.36 -4.90
N ALA A 51 4.97 8.16 -4.53
CA ALA A 51 4.64 7.86 -3.14
C ALA A 51 5.89 7.93 -2.25
N THR A 52 5.80 8.62 -1.12
CA THR A 52 6.86 8.62 -0.09
C THR A 52 6.74 7.43 0.87
N ALA A 53 5.57 6.77 0.89
CA ALA A 53 5.31 5.55 1.64
C ALA A 53 4.06 4.84 1.11
N VAL A 54 3.95 3.54 1.36
CA VAL A 54 2.74 2.75 1.08
C VAL A 54 2.32 1.99 2.33
N ILE A 55 1.02 2.02 2.64
CA ILE A 55 0.39 1.29 3.72
C ILE A 55 -0.60 0.29 3.11
N PHE A 56 -0.40 -0.99 3.37
CA PHE A 56 -1.33 -2.05 3.00
C PHE A 56 -2.19 -2.45 4.21
N ASP A 57 -3.51 -2.39 4.07
CA ASP A 57 -4.40 -3.16 4.94
C ASP A 57 -4.46 -4.60 4.40
N VAL A 58 -3.86 -5.52 5.14
CA VAL A 58 -3.72 -6.94 4.79
C VAL A 58 -4.76 -7.81 5.50
N SER A 59 -5.80 -7.22 6.08
CA SER A 59 -6.78 -7.95 6.90
C SER A 59 -7.50 -9.06 6.12
N GLU A 60 -7.80 -8.83 4.84
CA GLU A 60 -8.48 -9.79 3.95
C GLU A 60 -7.51 -10.67 3.16
N ASN A 61 -6.20 -10.40 3.22
CA ASN A 61 -5.17 -11.13 2.49
C ASN A 61 -3.88 -11.19 3.33
N PRO A 62 -3.85 -12.02 4.39
CA PRO A 62 -2.71 -12.08 5.31
C PRO A 62 -1.44 -12.63 4.66
N ASP A 63 -1.57 -13.50 3.66
CA ASP A 63 -0.44 -14.10 2.93
C ASP A 63 0.38 -13.06 2.14
N ALA A 64 -0.19 -11.87 1.92
CA ALA A 64 0.54 -10.72 1.39
C ALA A 64 1.77 -10.32 2.22
N ILE A 65 1.77 -10.63 3.53
CA ILE A 65 2.91 -10.35 4.42
C ILE A 65 4.14 -11.12 3.94
N ASP A 66 3.99 -12.38 3.54
CA ASP A 66 5.11 -13.20 3.06
C ASP A 66 5.66 -12.68 1.73
N GLN A 67 4.78 -12.23 0.83
CA GLN A 67 5.19 -11.57 -0.42
C GLN A 67 5.96 -10.27 -0.16
N LEU A 68 5.55 -9.49 0.85
CA LEU A 68 6.25 -8.27 1.24
C LEU A 68 7.63 -8.59 1.85
N ASN A 69 7.74 -9.66 2.62
CA ASN A 69 9.01 -10.10 3.23
C ASN A 69 10.01 -10.64 2.19
N GLN A 70 9.55 -11.20 1.07
CA GLN A 70 10.44 -11.59 -0.05
C GLN A 70 11.20 -10.38 -0.63
N GLY A 71 10.66 -9.17 -0.51
CA GLY A 71 11.30 -7.93 -0.95
C GLY A 71 12.51 -7.50 -0.11
N LEU A 72 12.89 -8.24 0.94
CA LEU A 72 14.04 -7.89 1.79
C LEU A 72 15.39 -8.04 1.08
N GLU A 73 15.49 -8.85 0.02
CA GLU A 73 16.72 -9.02 -0.78
C GLU A 73 16.99 -7.82 -1.70
N ASP A 74 15.94 -7.14 -2.16
CA ASP A 74 16.00 -5.90 -2.97
C ASP A 74 15.00 -4.87 -2.39
N PRO A 75 15.36 -4.23 -1.26
CA PRO A 75 14.43 -3.39 -0.52
C PRO A 75 14.14 -2.08 -1.27
N LEU A 76 12.87 -1.64 -1.21
CA LEU A 76 12.50 -0.33 -1.72
C LEU A 76 13.15 0.80 -0.90
N LYS A 77 13.50 1.90 -1.57
CA LYS A 77 14.01 3.13 -0.93
C LYS A 77 12.99 3.86 -0.06
N ARG A 78 11.71 3.49 -0.14
CA ARG A 78 10.60 4.10 0.59
C ARG A 78 9.91 3.04 1.46
N PRO A 79 9.42 3.41 2.66
CA PRO A 79 8.81 2.44 3.56
C PRO A 79 7.52 1.86 2.99
N VAL A 80 7.39 0.54 3.14
CA VAL A 80 6.15 -0.21 2.94
C VAL A 80 5.74 -0.73 4.31
N VAL A 81 4.53 -0.37 4.75
CA VAL A 81 3.98 -0.74 6.05
C VAL A 81 2.74 -1.58 5.80
N TYR A 82 2.51 -2.62 6.59
CA TYR A 82 1.21 -3.30 6.62
C TYR A 82 0.52 -3.08 7.97
N VAL A 83 -0.81 -3.06 7.94
CA VAL A 83 -1.69 -2.99 9.12
C VAL A 83 -2.75 -4.06 8.99
N LYS A 84 -3.30 -4.52 10.12
CA LYS A 84 -4.37 -5.52 10.16
C LYS A 84 -5.30 -5.31 11.35
N GLY A 85 -6.47 -5.93 11.31
CA GLY A 85 -7.41 -5.97 12.44
C GLY A 85 -7.87 -4.58 12.89
N ALA A 86 -7.85 -4.33 14.20
CA ALA A 86 -8.38 -3.09 14.76
C ALA A 86 -7.69 -1.82 14.25
N ASP A 87 -6.38 -1.87 13.98
CA ASP A 87 -5.62 -0.72 13.49
C ASP A 87 -5.95 -0.42 12.02
N ALA A 88 -6.14 -1.46 11.22
CA ALA A 88 -6.63 -1.33 9.85
C ALA A 88 -8.04 -0.71 9.81
N VAL A 89 -8.96 -1.19 10.65
CA VAL A 89 -10.32 -0.63 10.74
C VAL A 89 -10.29 0.86 11.11
N LYS A 90 -9.46 1.25 12.08
CA LYS A 90 -9.29 2.66 12.46
C LYS A 90 -8.74 3.49 11.31
N LEU A 91 -7.70 3.01 10.62
CA LEU A 91 -7.11 3.70 9.47
C LEU A 91 -8.14 3.87 8.35
N MET A 92 -8.84 2.80 7.97
CA MET A 92 -9.81 2.83 6.88
C MET A 92 -11.03 3.69 7.21
N ASN A 93 -11.43 3.79 8.47
CA ASN A 93 -12.45 4.76 8.90
C ASN A 93 -12.03 6.21 8.65
N ILE A 94 -10.75 6.55 8.82
CA ILE A 94 -10.23 7.88 8.49
C ILE A 94 -10.25 8.07 6.97
N VAL A 95 -9.71 7.11 6.21
CA VAL A 95 -9.65 7.16 4.74
C VAL A 95 -11.04 7.33 4.11
N ASN A 96 -12.06 6.65 4.63
CA ASN A 96 -13.41 6.67 4.07
C ASN A 96 -14.23 7.92 4.46
N LYS A 97 -13.89 8.58 5.58
CA LYS A 97 -14.70 9.69 6.12
C LYS A 97 -14.07 11.06 5.90
N GLN A 98 -12.75 11.14 5.86
CA GLN A 98 -12.05 12.42 5.77
C GLN A 98 -11.79 12.79 4.31
N LYS A 99 -11.99 14.07 3.97
CA LYS A 99 -11.71 14.59 2.61
C LYS A 99 -10.21 14.63 2.33
N VAL A 100 -9.41 15.00 3.34
CA VAL A 100 -7.94 15.10 3.27
C VAL A 100 -7.37 14.67 4.63
N ALA A 101 -6.28 13.91 4.60
CA ALA A 101 -5.53 13.52 5.79
C ALA A 101 -4.03 13.48 5.49
N ARG A 102 -3.21 13.74 6.51
CA ARG A 102 -1.75 13.62 6.43
C ARG A 102 -1.28 12.48 7.33
N ALA A 103 -0.54 11.53 6.76
CA ALA A 103 0.10 10.47 7.53
C ALA A 103 1.52 10.85 7.96
N ARG A 104 1.91 10.42 9.17
CA ARG A 104 3.30 10.45 9.66
C ARG A 104 3.66 9.03 10.08
N ILE A 105 4.69 8.47 9.45
CA ILE A 105 5.18 7.11 9.73
C ILE A 105 6.52 7.27 10.45
N GLN A 106 6.65 6.65 11.62
CA GLN A 106 7.87 6.68 12.42
C GLN A 106 8.35 5.24 12.65
N HIS A 107 9.58 4.95 12.22
CA HIS A 107 10.23 3.71 12.61
C HIS A 107 10.60 3.79 14.10
N ARG A 108 10.11 2.83 14.88
CA ARG A 108 10.49 2.65 16.28
C ARG A 108 11.12 1.26 16.40
N PRO A 109 12.43 1.15 16.72
CA PRO A 109 13.02 -0.15 16.94
C PRO A 109 12.32 -0.85 18.13
N PRO A 110 12.26 -2.21 18.13
CA PRO A 110 11.77 -2.95 19.29
C PRO A 110 12.55 -2.52 20.54
N ARG A 111 11.84 -2.39 21.68
CA ARG A 111 12.48 -2.18 22.98
C ARG A 111 12.94 -3.52 23.56
#